data_AF-A0A8T9Q2S4-F1
#
_entry.id   AF-A0A8T9Q2S4-F1
#
_cell.length_a   1.000
_cell.length_b   1.000
_cell.length_c   1.000
_cell.angle_alpha   90.00
_cell.angle_beta   90.00
_cell.angle_gamma   90.00
#
_symmetry.space_group_name_H-M   'P 1'
#
loop_
_entity.id
_entity.type
_entity.pdbx_description
1 polymer ?
#
loop_
_entity_poly.entity_id
_entity_poly.type
_entity_poly.pdbx_seq_one_letter_code
_entity_poly.pdbx_strand_id
1 'polypeptide(L)'
;MMEQQAAKGWLKNFNEKLVLITSVVSTLATIVTQVVKTYKTGFNDVGILIAIDIVNLLILVYFYLKIQPEKFICRSELEREKLAEILHISKSKVDFNIERVNTLVSQICFSIGFFIIFLSFFYLIQIIKDYKDLWANVESVLSNADSIEDLFDSSSRGAIYFIVIEFFENFFNMISAAFVYICFKVLYDTTLDEENHPVISYHGTVLLLSFYFIAYIWVIFNGIPGLNLKYSSHIFRLLCGVYNGFAMSLLFGRLTSMEYFFKSDKPLIKQSFIKRFYYYGVVFVLPLYILAQPMYGVFYATEFGSNVVFKSLVFTICFIGKAFFLVLLLTYIRNRWLHAYLHNVLANQSLPRGISNDFDEIVDLD
;
A
#
# COMPACT_ATOMS: atom_id res chain seq x y z
N MET A 1 32.30 -26.03 -5.29
CA MET A 1 32.37 -24.71 -5.96
C MET A 1 31.01 -24.01 -6.08
N MET A 2 29.94 -24.69 -6.54
CA MET A 2 28.59 -24.09 -6.62
C MET A 2 28.03 -23.61 -5.27
N GLU A 3 28.29 -24.32 -4.16
CA GLU A 3 27.83 -23.91 -2.83
C GLU A 3 28.51 -22.63 -2.30
N GLN A 4 29.79 -22.41 -2.64
CA GLN A 4 30.50 -21.17 -2.28
C GLN A 4 30.02 -19.96 -3.10
N GLN A 5 29.62 -20.17 -4.36
CA GLN A 5 29.00 -19.11 -5.17
C GLN A 5 27.58 -18.77 -4.68
N ALA A 6 26.78 -19.77 -4.30
CA ALA A 6 25.47 -19.57 -3.69
C ALA A 6 25.57 -18.84 -2.34
N ALA A 7 26.53 -19.21 -1.49
CA ALA A 7 26.79 -18.55 -0.21
C ALA A 7 27.28 -17.10 -0.38
N LYS A 8 28.16 -16.82 -1.35
CA LYS A 8 28.59 -15.45 -1.68
C LYS A 8 27.46 -14.58 -2.22
N GLY A 9 26.61 -15.13 -3.09
CA GLY A 9 25.42 -14.43 -3.59
C GLY A 9 24.41 -14.14 -2.49
N TRP A 10 24.21 -15.10 -1.57
CA TRP A 10 23.36 -14.94 -0.40
C TRP A 10 23.90 -13.88 0.57
N LEU A 11 25.20 -13.91 0.89
CA LEU A 11 25.88 -12.91 1.73
C LEU A 11 25.80 -11.50 1.14
N LYS A 12 25.93 -11.36 -0.19
CA LYS A 12 25.79 -10.06 -0.87
C LYS A 12 24.36 -9.52 -0.76
N ASN A 13 23.35 -10.34 -1.06
CA ASN A 13 21.94 -9.97 -0.88
C ASN A 13 21.58 -9.70 0.60
N PHE A 14 22.20 -10.43 1.53
CA PHE A 14 22.02 -10.23 2.97
C PHE A 14 22.61 -8.89 3.42
N ASN A 15 23.83 -8.55 2.98
CA ASN A 15 24.44 -7.25 3.26
C ASN A 15 23.64 -6.09 2.66
N GLU A 16 23.12 -6.22 1.44
CA GLU A 16 22.26 -5.18 0.85
C GLU A 16 20.97 -4.95 1.67
N LYS A 17 20.34 -6.03 2.15
CA LYS A 17 19.17 -5.94 3.04
C LYS A 17 19.52 -5.38 4.42
N LEU A 18 20.68 -5.74 4.97
CA LEU A 18 21.14 -5.27 6.27
C LEU A 18 21.52 -3.80 6.22
N VAL A 19 22.14 -3.34 5.12
CA VAL A 19 22.40 -1.93 4.84
C VAL A 19 21.10 -1.13 4.76
N LEU A 20 20.09 -1.63 4.06
CA LEU A 20 18.76 -0.99 4.00
C LEU A 20 18.10 -0.93 5.39
N ILE A 21 18.16 -2.02 6.16
CA ILE A 21 17.63 -2.03 7.54
C ILE A 21 18.39 -1.03 8.41
N THR A 22 19.72 -0.99 8.35
CA THR A 22 20.53 -0.02 9.11
C THR A 22 20.32 1.41 8.66
N SER A 23 20.07 1.67 7.37
CA SER A 23 19.77 3.01 6.89
C SER A 23 18.39 3.46 7.34
N VAL A 24 17.39 2.58 7.31
CA VAL A 24 16.05 2.83 7.86
C VAL A 24 16.14 3.06 9.37
N VAL A 25 16.83 2.21 10.13
CA VAL A 25 17.02 2.36 11.58
C VAL A 25 17.79 3.63 11.94
N SER A 26 18.85 3.97 11.19
CA SER A 26 19.62 5.21 11.38
C SER A 26 18.78 6.45 11.07
N THR A 27 17.98 6.39 10.02
CA THR A 27 17.05 7.47 9.65
C THR A 27 15.95 7.63 10.71
N LEU A 28 15.40 6.51 11.22
CA LEU A 28 14.45 6.51 12.32
C LEU A 28 15.06 7.05 13.61
N ALA A 29 16.28 6.63 13.96
CA ALA A 29 16.99 7.15 15.12
C ALA A 29 17.24 8.65 14.98
N THR A 30 17.54 9.13 13.78
CA THR A 30 17.73 10.56 13.49
C THR A 30 16.41 11.31 13.59
N ILE A 31 15.31 10.78 13.03
CA ILE A 31 13.97 11.36 13.13
C ILE A 31 13.53 11.41 14.59
N VAL A 32 13.61 10.31 15.33
CA VAL A 32 13.24 10.26 16.76
C VAL A 32 14.11 11.21 17.59
N THR A 33 15.42 11.24 17.34
CA THR A 33 16.34 12.17 18.03
C THR A 33 16.02 13.62 17.70
N GLN A 34 15.65 13.92 16.45
CA GLN A 34 15.21 15.24 16.03
C GLN A 34 13.87 15.60 16.66
N VAL A 35 12.86 14.73 16.64
CA VAL A 35 11.56 14.95 17.33
C VAL A 35 11.76 15.24 18.81
N VAL A 36 12.62 14.48 19.49
CA VAL A 36 12.97 14.68 20.91
C VAL A 36 13.74 15.99 21.13
N LYS A 37 14.64 16.37 20.21
CA LYS A 37 15.35 17.66 20.28
C LYS A 37 14.40 18.83 20.03
N THR A 38 13.54 18.75 19.03
CA THR A 38 12.55 19.77 18.67
C THR A 38 11.59 20.05 19.82
N TYR A 39 11.10 19.00 20.48
CA TYR A 39 10.32 19.12 21.71
C TYR A 39 11.05 19.88 22.83
N LYS A 40 12.40 19.82 22.87
CA LYS A 40 13.23 20.47 23.88
C LYS A 40 13.77 21.85 23.49
N THR A 41 13.93 22.14 22.19
CA THR A 41 14.69 23.32 21.72
C THR A 41 13.90 24.28 20.85
N GLY A 42 12.61 24.02 20.54
CA GLY A 42 11.81 24.91 19.69
C GLY A 42 12.38 25.06 18.28
N PHE A 43 12.99 23.99 17.77
CA PHE A 43 13.59 23.97 16.43
C PHE A 43 12.52 24.18 15.35
N ASN A 44 12.89 24.71 14.18
CA ASN A 44 11.94 25.06 13.12
C ASN A 44 11.21 23.81 12.58
N ASP A 45 10.01 23.56 13.09
CA ASP A 45 9.19 22.34 12.95
C ASP A 45 8.98 21.91 11.48
N VAL A 46 8.90 22.89 10.57
CA VAL A 46 8.68 22.70 9.13
C VAL A 46 9.82 21.92 8.46
N GLY A 47 11.07 22.16 8.87
CA GLY A 47 12.24 21.54 8.24
C GLY A 47 12.29 20.02 8.43
N ILE A 48 11.78 19.52 9.55
CA ILE A 48 11.77 18.08 9.86
C ILE A 48 10.69 17.36 9.06
N LEU A 49 9.50 17.95 8.94
CA LEU A 49 8.41 17.38 8.14
C LEU A 49 8.83 17.24 6.68
N ILE A 50 9.43 18.30 6.10
CA ILE A 50 9.97 18.27 4.74
C ILE A 50 11.05 17.18 4.58
N ALA A 51 11.96 17.07 5.55
CA ALA A 51 13.01 16.03 5.50
C ALA A 51 12.41 14.62 5.52
N ILE A 52 11.40 14.37 6.37
CA ILE A 52 10.69 13.08 6.42
C ILE A 52 10.02 12.77 5.08
N ASP A 53 9.35 13.74 4.46
CA ASP A 53 8.69 13.54 3.17
C ASP A 53 9.69 13.30 2.04
N ILE A 54 10.84 14.00 2.03
CA ILE A 54 11.93 13.74 1.08
C ILE A 54 12.46 12.31 1.24
N VAL A 55 12.67 11.85 2.47
CA VAL A 55 13.10 10.46 2.73
C VAL A 55 12.04 9.48 2.24
N ASN A 56 10.75 9.73 2.49
CA ASN A 56 9.66 8.91 1.95
C ASN A 56 9.73 8.82 0.42
N LEU A 57 9.90 9.95 -0.27
CA LEU A 57 10.06 10.00 -1.72
C LEU A 57 11.25 9.18 -2.21
N LEU A 58 12.42 9.32 -1.58
CA LEU A 58 13.63 8.58 -1.97
C LEU A 58 13.42 7.06 -1.84
N ILE A 59 12.75 6.62 -0.77
CA ILE A 59 12.41 5.20 -0.60
C ILE A 59 11.43 4.72 -1.66
N LEU A 60 10.40 5.51 -1.94
CA LEU A 60 9.43 5.21 -2.99
C LEU A 60 10.11 5.07 -4.36
N VAL A 61 10.96 6.02 -4.74
CA VAL A 61 11.74 5.96 -5.98
C VAL A 61 12.65 4.72 -6.00
N TYR A 62 13.34 4.42 -4.91
CA TYR A 62 14.15 3.21 -4.81
C TYR A 62 13.32 1.94 -5.08
N PHE A 63 12.15 1.80 -4.45
CA PHE A 63 11.30 0.64 -4.66
C PHE A 63 10.67 0.59 -6.04
N TYR A 64 10.27 1.73 -6.60
CA TYR A 64 9.77 1.79 -7.97
C TYR A 64 10.78 1.21 -8.97
N LEU A 65 12.06 1.56 -8.83
CA LEU A 65 13.14 1.05 -9.68
C LEU A 65 13.43 -0.44 -9.46
N LYS A 66 13.09 -0.98 -8.28
CA LYS A 66 13.37 -2.39 -7.92
C LYS A 66 12.20 -3.34 -8.14
N ILE A 67 10.97 -2.83 -8.17
CA ILE A 67 9.78 -3.63 -8.42
C ILE A 67 9.70 -3.87 -9.93
N GLN A 68 10.18 -5.04 -10.33
CA GLN A 68 10.12 -5.52 -11.71
C GLN A 68 9.49 -6.92 -11.69
N PRO A 69 8.65 -7.25 -12.68
CA PRO A 69 8.11 -8.60 -12.80
C PRO A 69 9.25 -9.56 -13.12
N GLU A 70 9.46 -10.54 -12.23
CA GLU A 70 10.35 -11.66 -12.51
C GLU A 70 9.53 -12.79 -13.13
N LYS A 71 9.93 -13.30 -14.31
CA LYS A 71 9.24 -14.44 -14.93
C LYS A 71 9.72 -15.76 -14.31
N PHE A 72 8.77 -16.61 -13.95
CA PHE A 72 9.00 -18.02 -13.68
C PHE A 72 9.05 -18.81 -15.00
N ILE A 73 10.10 -19.61 -15.18
CA ILE A 73 10.34 -20.40 -16.40
C ILE A 73 10.83 -21.78 -15.95
N CYS A 74 10.19 -22.84 -16.43
CA CYS A 74 10.73 -24.20 -16.37
C CYS A 74 11.62 -24.44 -17.59
N ARG A 75 12.87 -24.83 -17.37
CA ARG A 75 13.87 -25.01 -18.43
C ARG A 75 13.93 -26.44 -18.96
N SER A 76 13.42 -27.40 -18.20
CA SER A 76 13.47 -28.81 -18.56
C SER A 76 12.09 -29.46 -18.46
N GLU A 77 11.92 -30.52 -19.25
CA GLU A 77 10.70 -31.33 -19.20
C GLU A 77 10.50 -32.00 -17.83
N LEU A 78 11.59 -32.40 -17.18
CA LEU A 78 11.59 -32.94 -15.83
C LEU A 78 11.07 -31.93 -14.79
N GLU A 79 11.40 -30.64 -14.94
CA GLU A 79 10.87 -29.58 -14.06
C GLU A 79 9.35 -29.42 -14.24
N ARG A 80 8.86 -29.52 -15.47
CA ARG A 80 7.43 -29.45 -15.77
C ARG A 80 6.67 -30.64 -15.20
N GLU A 81 7.24 -31.85 -15.31
CA GLU A 81 6.67 -33.06 -14.72
C GLU A 81 6.56 -32.96 -13.20
N LYS A 82 7.64 -32.52 -12.55
CA LYS A 82 7.64 -32.29 -11.09
C LYS A 82 6.62 -31.23 -10.69
N LEU A 83 6.50 -30.15 -11.45
CA LEU A 83 5.53 -29.09 -11.16
C LEU A 83 4.08 -29.60 -11.36
N ALA A 84 3.83 -30.38 -12.41
CA ALA A 84 2.54 -31.03 -12.64
C ALA A 84 2.14 -31.93 -11.46
N GLU A 85 3.09 -32.75 -10.99
CA GLU A 85 2.92 -33.64 -9.86
C GLU A 85 2.62 -32.89 -8.56
N ILE A 86 3.42 -31.86 -8.24
CA ILE A 86 3.25 -31.03 -7.03
C ILE A 86 1.90 -30.32 -7.02
N LEU A 87 1.46 -29.83 -8.18
CA LEU A 87 0.21 -29.09 -8.31
C LEU A 87 -1.00 -29.99 -8.57
N HIS A 88 -0.80 -31.31 -8.73
CA HIS A 88 -1.85 -32.26 -9.11
C HIS A 88 -2.62 -31.85 -10.38
N ILE A 89 -1.93 -31.29 -11.38
CA ILE A 89 -2.51 -30.89 -12.68
C ILE A 89 -1.96 -31.74 -13.82
N SER A 90 -2.67 -31.77 -14.95
CA SER A 90 -2.15 -32.43 -16.15
C SER A 90 -0.92 -31.69 -16.68
N LYS A 91 0.05 -32.45 -17.21
CA LYS A 91 1.28 -31.91 -17.81
C LYS A 91 1.00 -30.89 -18.92
N SER A 92 -0.06 -31.12 -19.69
CA SER A 92 -0.54 -30.21 -20.74
C SER A 92 -1.00 -28.84 -20.24
N LYS A 93 -1.37 -28.71 -18.96
CA LYS A 93 -1.83 -27.46 -18.35
C LYS A 93 -0.71 -26.69 -17.64
N VAL A 94 0.50 -27.25 -17.53
CA VAL A 94 1.61 -26.63 -16.80
C VAL A 94 2.04 -25.32 -17.43
N ASP A 95 2.32 -25.31 -18.74
CA ASP A 95 2.79 -24.11 -19.43
C ASP A 95 1.74 -23.00 -19.39
N PHE A 96 0.45 -23.36 -19.57
CA PHE A 96 -0.67 -22.44 -19.41
C PHE A 96 -0.72 -21.83 -17.99
N ASN A 97 -0.56 -22.66 -16.96
CA ASN A 97 -0.54 -22.19 -15.57
C ASN A 97 0.66 -21.29 -15.27
N ILE A 98 1.84 -21.58 -15.83
CA ILE A 98 3.04 -20.73 -15.73
C ILE A 98 2.80 -19.36 -16.37
N GLU A 99 2.23 -19.32 -17.56
CA GLU A 99 1.90 -18.07 -18.23
C GLU A 99 0.90 -17.25 -17.39
N ARG A 100 -0.16 -17.91 -16.91
CA ARG A 100 -1.18 -17.29 -16.05
C ARG A 100 -0.57 -16.66 -14.80
N VAL A 101 0.26 -17.40 -14.07
CA VAL A 101 0.95 -16.89 -12.87
C VAL A 101 1.85 -15.71 -13.20
N ASN A 102 2.65 -15.81 -14.26
CA ASN A 102 3.54 -14.71 -14.68
C ASN A 102 2.75 -13.43 -15.00
N THR A 103 1.60 -13.57 -15.65
CA THR A 103 0.70 -12.43 -15.94
C THR A 103 0.13 -11.82 -14.67
N LEU A 104 -0.35 -12.64 -13.72
CA LEU A 104 -0.84 -12.15 -12.41
C LEU A 104 0.25 -11.42 -11.62
N VAL A 105 1.47 -11.97 -11.58
CA VAL A 105 2.62 -11.30 -10.93
C VAL A 105 2.94 -9.98 -11.62
N SER A 106 2.89 -9.94 -12.95
CA SER A 106 3.07 -8.70 -13.71
C SER A 106 2.02 -7.64 -13.35
N GLN A 107 0.75 -8.03 -13.22
CA GLN A 107 -0.32 -7.13 -12.80
C GLN A 107 -0.11 -6.58 -11.38
N ILE A 108 0.38 -7.41 -10.45
CA ILE A 108 0.72 -6.96 -9.09
C ILE A 108 1.87 -5.96 -9.13
N CYS A 109 2.97 -6.28 -9.83
CA CYS A 109 4.11 -5.37 -9.96
C CYS A 109 3.71 -4.03 -10.60
N PHE A 110 2.91 -4.07 -11.66
CA PHE A 110 2.37 -2.89 -12.33
C PHE A 110 1.54 -2.04 -11.37
N SER A 111 0.58 -2.67 -10.67
CA SER A 111 -0.30 -1.97 -9.73
C SER A 111 0.48 -1.34 -8.58
N ILE A 112 1.47 -2.03 -8.03
CA ILE A 112 2.34 -1.47 -6.99
C ILE A 112 3.20 -0.33 -7.53
N GLY A 113 3.66 -0.42 -8.78
CA GLY A 113 4.33 0.69 -9.46
C GLY A 113 3.46 1.95 -9.49
N PHE A 114 2.18 1.82 -9.87
CA PHE A 114 1.25 2.95 -9.85
C PHE A 114 0.91 3.44 -8.44
N PHE A 115 0.74 2.55 -7.47
CA PHE A 115 0.63 2.93 -6.05
C PHE A 115 1.80 3.83 -5.64
N ILE A 116 3.03 3.44 -5.98
CA ILE A 116 4.23 4.22 -5.67
C ILE A 116 4.26 5.57 -6.39
N ILE A 117 3.90 5.63 -7.68
CA ILE A 117 3.86 6.87 -8.46
C ILE A 117 2.87 7.86 -7.82
N PHE A 118 1.63 7.43 -7.59
CA PHE A 118 0.58 8.30 -7.04
C PHE A 118 0.89 8.72 -5.60
N LEU A 119 1.41 7.81 -4.79
CA LEU A 119 1.86 8.16 -3.45
C LEU A 119 3.03 9.15 -3.46
N SER A 120 3.91 9.09 -4.48
CA SER A 120 4.98 10.08 -4.64
C SER A 120 4.42 11.47 -4.94
N PHE A 121 3.38 11.58 -5.78
CA PHE A 121 2.70 12.86 -6.00
C PHE A 121 2.04 13.40 -4.73
N PHE A 122 1.42 12.53 -3.92
CA PHE A 122 0.91 12.92 -2.59
C PHE A 122 2.02 13.55 -1.72
N TYR A 123 3.20 12.92 -1.64
CA TYR A 123 4.32 13.45 -0.86
C TYR A 123 4.90 14.75 -1.42
N LEU A 124 4.98 14.89 -2.75
CA LEU A 124 5.39 16.15 -3.38
C LEU A 124 4.43 17.29 -3.01
N ILE A 125 3.13 17.02 -2.95
CA ILE A 125 2.13 17.99 -2.51
C ILE A 125 2.31 18.35 -1.02
N GLN A 126 2.54 17.37 -0.15
CA GLN A 126 2.80 17.63 1.28
C GLN A 126 4.00 18.57 1.49
N ILE A 127 5.10 18.33 0.77
CA ILE A 127 6.28 19.20 0.81
C ILE A 127 5.93 20.63 0.41
N ILE A 128 5.12 20.82 -0.63
CA ILE A 128 4.67 22.16 -1.07
C ILE A 128 3.80 22.83 0.01
N LYS A 129 2.88 22.07 0.65
CA LYS A 129 2.02 22.59 1.72
C LYS A 129 2.82 23.04 2.94
N ASP A 130 3.76 22.21 3.38
CA ASP A 130 4.56 22.45 4.57
C ASP A 130 5.61 23.56 4.33
N TYR A 131 6.27 23.59 3.17
CA TYR A 131 7.24 24.65 2.83
C TYR A 131 6.63 26.05 2.80
N LYS A 132 5.38 26.17 2.34
CA LYS A 132 4.66 27.45 2.24
C LYS A 132 3.86 27.80 3.50
N ASP A 133 3.86 26.93 4.51
CA ASP A 133 3.01 27.02 5.71
C ASP A 133 1.56 27.43 5.37
N LEU A 134 0.98 26.77 4.36
CA LEU A 134 -0.30 27.23 3.80
C LEU A 134 -1.45 27.15 4.81
N TRP A 135 -1.41 26.19 5.74
CA TRP A 135 -2.48 25.96 6.70
C TRP A 135 -2.67 27.13 7.68
N ALA A 136 -1.58 27.60 8.30
CA ALA A 136 -1.64 28.67 9.29
C ALA A 136 -2.25 29.96 8.72
N ASN A 137 -2.09 30.16 7.40
CA ASN A 137 -2.55 31.35 6.70
C ASN A 137 -4.02 31.28 6.23
N VAL A 138 -4.69 30.12 6.30
CA VAL A 138 -6.03 29.93 5.73
C VAL A 138 -7.06 29.34 6.69
N GLU A 139 -6.64 28.81 7.84
CA GLU A 139 -7.53 28.11 8.78
C GLU A 139 -8.74 28.93 9.22
N SER A 140 -8.52 30.19 9.59
CA SER A 140 -9.59 31.09 10.03
C SER A 140 -10.57 31.42 8.91
N VAL A 141 -10.08 31.53 7.67
CA VAL A 141 -10.90 31.80 6.48
C VAL A 141 -11.78 30.59 6.15
N LEU A 142 -11.21 29.38 6.16
CA LEU A 142 -11.96 28.14 5.89
C LEU A 142 -12.98 27.79 6.98
N SER A 143 -12.76 28.26 8.20
CA SER A 143 -13.69 28.04 9.31
C SER A 143 -14.95 28.91 9.22
N ASN A 144 -14.87 30.01 8.46
CA ASN A 144 -15.94 31.00 8.29
C ASN A 144 -16.61 30.94 6.91
N ALA A 145 -16.15 30.06 6.02
CA ALA A 145 -16.73 29.84 4.70
C ALA A 145 -17.51 28.54 4.69
N ASP A 146 -18.72 28.54 4.14
CA ASP A 146 -19.56 27.36 3.99
C ASP A 146 -19.31 26.69 2.63
N SER A 147 -18.91 27.48 1.62
CA SER A 147 -18.65 27.03 0.26
C SER A 147 -17.39 27.66 -0.34
N ILE A 148 -16.91 27.12 -1.47
CA ILE A 148 -15.85 27.75 -2.24
C ILE A 148 -16.31 29.07 -2.90
N GLU A 149 -17.61 29.24 -3.14
CA GLU A 149 -18.17 30.49 -3.71
C GLU A 149 -17.94 31.66 -2.75
N ASP A 150 -18.13 31.46 -1.45
CA ASP A 150 -17.83 32.46 -0.41
C ASP A 150 -16.36 32.91 -0.44
N LEU A 151 -15.45 32.01 -0.82
CA LEU A 151 -14.03 32.32 -0.95
C LEU A 151 -13.72 33.14 -2.21
N PHE A 152 -14.45 32.90 -3.30
CA PHE A 152 -14.35 33.73 -4.50
C PHE A 152 -14.86 35.14 -4.24
N ASP A 153 -15.98 35.28 -3.55
CA ASP A 153 -16.59 36.57 -3.21
C ASP A 153 -15.71 37.40 -2.25
N SER A 154 -15.10 36.73 -1.27
CA SER A 154 -14.14 37.36 -0.35
C SER A 154 -12.75 37.61 -0.96
N SER A 155 -12.52 37.27 -2.23
CA SER A 155 -11.22 37.37 -2.91
C SER A 155 -10.07 36.67 -2.17
N SER A 156 -10.39 35.60 -1.42
CA SER A 156 -9.46 34.86 -0.56
C SER A 156 -8.60 33.86 -1.35
N ARG A 157 -7.77 34.37 -2.27
CA ARG A 157 -6.97 33.55 -3.22
C ARG A 157 -6.13 32.47 -2.55
N GLY A 158 -5.59 32.74 -1.35
CA GLY A 158 -4.80 31.77 -0.58
C GLY A 158 -5.63 30.55 -0.14
N ALA A 159 -6.87 30.76 0.32
CA ALA A 159 -7.77 29.70 0.74
C ALA A 159 -8.24 28.85 -0.45
N ILE A 160 -8.55 29.49 -1.59
CA ILE A 160 -8.88 28.78 -2.84
C ILE A 160 -7.71 27.88 -3.28
N TYR A 161 -6.50 28.44 -3.31
CA TYR A 161 -5.30 27.69 -3.67
C TYR A 161 -5.06 26.50 -2.72
N PHE A 162 -5.28 26.69 -1.43
CA PHE A 162 -5.18 25.62 -0.44
C PHE A 162 -6.17 24.48 -0.71
N ILE A 163 -7.45 24.78 -0.95
CA ILE A 163 -8.47 23.76 -1.24
C ILE A 163 -8.14 22.97 -2.49
N VAL A 164 -7.67 23.65 -3.55
CA VAL A 164 -7.27 22.98 -4.80
C VAL A 164 -6.10 22.02 -4.53
N ILE A 165 -5.10 22.45 -3.77
CA ILE A 165 -3.98 21.56 -3.39
C ILE A 165 -4.49 20.37 -2.58
N GLU A 166 -5.38 20.61 -1.60
CA GLU A 166 -5.94 19.56 -0.76
C GLU A 166 -6.79 18.55 -1.55
N PHE A 167 -7.52 19.03 -2.55
CA PHE A 167 -8.21 18.16 -3.49
C PHE A 167 -7.24 17.22 -4.22
N PHE A 168 -6.14 17.75 -4.76
CA PHE A 168 -5.12 16.93 -5.44
C PHE A 168 -4.38 15.98 -4.49
N GLU A 169 -4.11 16.41 -3.25
CA GLU A 169 -3.56 15.55 -2.20
C GLU A 169 -4.46 14.33 -1.98
N ASN A 170 -5.76 14.56 -1.76
CA ASN A 170 -6.75 13.50 -1.59
C ASN A 170 -6.90 12.64 -2.85
N PHE A 171 -6.83 13.26 -4.02
CA PHE A 171 -6.92 12.58 -5.30
C PHE A 171 -5.82 11.54 -5.46
N PHE A 172 -4.57 11.95 -5.27
CA PHE A 172 -3.43 11.07 -5.40
C PHE A 172 -3.38 10.02 -4.28
N ASN A 173 -3.75 10.36 -3.05
CA ASN A 173 -3.82 9.40 -1.96
C ASN A 173 -4.88 8.31 -2.25
N MET A 174 -6.08 8.70 -2.67
CA MET A 174 -7.18 7.77 -2.96
C MET A 174 -6.86 6.86 -4.15
N ILE A 175 -6.29 7.40 -5.23
CA ILE A 175 -5.87 6.59 -6.37
C ILE A 175 -4.76 5.62 -5.97
N SER A 176 -3.80 6.05 -5.14
CA SER A 176 -2.77 5.14 -4.65
C SER A 176 -3.39 3.95 -3.90
N ALA A 177 -4.37 4.20 -3.03
CA ALA A 177 -5.11 3.16 -2.32
C ALA A 177 -5.90 2.22 -3.27
N ALA A 178 -6.45 2.76 -4.35
CA ALA A 178 -7.15 1.96 -5.36
C ALA A 178 -6.21 0.92 -6.00
N PHE A 179 -4.96 1.28 -6.26
CA PHE A 179 -3.96 0.32 -6.77
C PHE A 179 -3.56 -0.74 -5.73
N VAL A 180 -3.54 -0.40 -4.44
CA VAL A 180 -3.37 -1.39 -3.36
C VAL A 180 -4.54 -2.38 -3.34
N TYR A 181 -5.77 -1.88 -3.50
CA TYR A 181 -6.96 -2.72 -3.59
C TYR A 181 -6.94 -3.61 -4.84
N ILE A 182 -6.45 -3.10 -5.97
CA ILE A 182 -6.25 -3.89 -7.19
C ILE A 182 -5.29 -5.06 -6.92
N CYS A 183 -4.17 -4.83 -6.23
CA CYS A 183 -3.27 -5.93 -5.86
C CYS A 183 -3.98 -7.00 -5.03
N PHE A 184 -4.83 -6.60 -4.08
CA PHE A 184 -5.66 -7.54 -3.34
C PHE A 184 -6.58 -8.34 -4.28
N LYS A 185 -7.25 -7.68 -5.23
CA LYS A 185 -8.13 -8.33 -6.20
C LYS A 185 -7.40 -9.35 -7.08
N VAL A 186 -6.21 -9.01 -7.57
CA VAL A 186 -5.37 -9.95 -8.34
C VAL A 186 -5.07 -11.21 -7.52
N LEU A 187 -4.78 -11.05 -6.23
CA LEU A 187 -4.47 -12.14 -5.31
C LEU A 187 -5.68 -12.95 -4.84
N TYR A 188 -6.86 -12.33 -4.81
CA TYR A 188 -8.09 -12.93 -4.29
C TYR A 188 -8.87 -13.64 -5.40
N ASP A 189 -9.14 -12.97 -6.52
CA ASP A 189 -10.04 -13.46 -7.59
C ASP A 189 -9.30 -14.01 -8.81
N THR A 190 -7.99 -13.79 -8.95
CA THR A 190 -7.21 -14.03 -10.18
C THR A 190 -7.87 -13.36 -11.38
N THR A 191 -7.49 -12.13 -11.66
CA THR A 191 -8.12 -11.18 -12.60
C THR A 191 -7.94 -11.51 -14.09
N LEU A 192 -7.92 -12.81 -14.44
CA LEU A 192 -7.71 -13.34 -15.78
C LEU A 192 -8.88 -14.26 -16.19
N ASP A 193 -9.29 -14.23 -17.45
CA ASP A 193 -10.29 -15.15 -18.00
C ASP A 193 -9.67 -16.50 -18.41
N GLU A 194 -10.45 -17.40 -19.00
CA GLU A 194 -9.99 -18.74 -19.41
C GLU A 194 -8.88 -18.72 -20.47
N GLU A 195 -8.67 -17.60 -21.16
CA GLU A 195 -7.64 -17.41 -22.19
C GLU A 195 -6.40 -16.64 -21.67
N ASN A 196 -6.32 -16.41 -20.35
CA ASN A 196 -5.30 -15.59 -19.69
C ASN A 196 -5.34 -14.09 -20.08
N HIS A 197 -6.46 -13.61 -20.60
CA HIS A 197 -6.65 -12.19 -20.83
C HIS A 197 -7.14 -11.47 -19.56
N PRO A 198 -6.65 -10.26 -19.26
CA PRO A 198 -7.12 -9.48 -18.12
C PRO A 198 -8.61 -9.17 -18.22
N VAL A 199 -9.39 -9.63 -17.25
CA VAL A 199 -10.78 -9.22 -17.11
C VAL A 199 -10.81 -7.87 -16.40
N ILE A 200 -11.53 -6.90 -16.96
CA ILE A 200 -11.71 -5.58 -16.36
C ILE A 200 -12.56 -5.75 -15.08
N SER A 201 -11.90 -6.05 -13.96
CA SER A 201 -12.55 -6.20 -12.65
C SER A 201 -12.51 -4.91 -11.81
N TYR A 202 -12.14 -3.79 -12.43
CA TYR A 202 -11.94 -2.50 -11.74
C TYR A 202 -13.17 -1.61 -11.68
N HIS A 203 -14.30 -2.04 -12.26
CA HIS A 203 -15.51 -1.21 -12.38
C HIS A 203 -16.02 -0.69 -11.03
N GLY A 204 -16.06 -1.55 -10.00
CA GLY A 204 -16.49 -1.15 -8.66
C GLY A 204 -15.56 -0.09 -8.04
N THR A 205 -14.25 -0.26 -8.18
CA THR A 205 -13.26 0.73 -7.71
C THR A 205 -13.38 2.05 -8.46
N VAL A 206 -13.50 2.02 -9.79
CA VAL A 206 -13.66 3.23 -10.62
C VAL A 206 -14.96 3.96 -10.30
N LEU A 207 -16.06 3.21 -10.07
CA LEU A 207 -17.34 3.77 -9.68
C LEU A 207 -17.25 4.46 -8.31
N LEU A 208 -16.64 3.78 -7.32
CA LEU A 208 -16.43 4.34 -5.99
C LEU A 208 -15.58 5.62 -6.03
N LEU A 209 -14.47 5.61 -6.79
CA LEU A 209 -13.62 6.79 -6.96
C LEU A 209 -14.36 7.94 -7.64
N SER A 210 -15.08 7.65 -8.72
CA SER A 210 -15.89 8.65 -9.45
C SER A 210 -16.93 9.27 -8.52
N PHE A 211 -17.69 8.44 -7.80
CA PHE A 211 -18.68 8.90 -6.83
C PHE A 211 -18.04 9.77 -5.74
N TYR A 212 -16.93 9.32 -5.18
CA TYR A 212 -16.20 10.06 -4.15
C TYR A 212 -15.76 11.45 -4.64
N PHE A 213 -15.14 11.57 -5.81
CA PHE A 213 -14.68 12.87 -6.31
C PHE A 213 -15.82 13.78 -6.76
N ILE A 214 -16.88 13.23 -7.37
CA ILE A 214 -18.07 14.00 -7.71
C ILE A 214 -18.71 14.54 -6.43
N ALA A 215 -18.87 13.70 -5.41
CA ALA A 215 -19.39 14.13 -4.11
C ALA A 215 -18.49 15.18 -3.46
N TYR A 216 -17.16 15.01 -3.51
CA TYR A 216 -16.23 15.97 -2.92
C TYR A 216 -16.30 17.34 -3.59
N ILE A 217 -16.27 17.37 -4.92
CA ILE A 217 -16.44 18.60 -5.70
C ILE A 217 -17.80 19.23 -5.38
N TRP A 218 -18.88 18.45 -5.44
CA TRP A 218 -20.21 18.95 -5.17
C TRP A 218 -20.34 19.57 -3.77
N VAL A 219 -19.79 18.93 -2.73
CA VAL A 219 -19.81 19.45 -1.35
C VAL A 219 -18.95 20.70 -1.21
N ILE A 220 -17.75 20.75 -1.80
CA ILE A 220 -16.90 21.96 -1.75
C ILE A 220 -17.60 23.15 -2.40
N PHE A 221 -18.29 22.94 -3.52
CA PHE A 221 -18.94 24.00 -4.28
C PHE A 221 -20.25 24.48 -3.66
N ASN A 222 -21.10 23.57 -3.21
CA ASN A 222 -22.44 23.91 -2.73
C ASN A 222 -22.51 24.10 -1.21
N GLY A 223 -21.48 23.66 -0.48
CA GLY A 223 -21.51 23.57 0.98
C GLY A 223 -22.50 22.51 1.49
N ILE A 224 -22.48 22.27 2.79
CA ILE A 224 -23.52 21.51 3.49
C ILE A 224 -24.02 22.36 4.65
N PRO A 225 -25.34 22.59 4.80
CA PRO A 225 -25.87 23.36 5.91
C PRO A 225 -25.38 22.83 7.26
N GLY A 226 -24.75 23.70 8.06
CA GLY A 226 -24.18 23.35 9.37
C GLY A 226 -22.77 22.77 9.35
N LEU A 227 -22.14 22.66 8.18
CA LEU A 227 -20.74 22.25 8.02
C LEU A 227 -19.97 23.31 7.21
N ASN A 228 -19.00 23.95 7.85
CA ASN A 228 -18.08 24.82 7.13
C ASN A 228 -17.14 24.01 6.22
N LEU A 229 -16.41 24.72 5.37
CA LEU A 229 -15.53 24.16 4.36
C LEU A 229 -14.34 23.41 4.97
N LYS A 230 -13.83 23.87 6.13
CA LYS A 230 -12.82 23.16 6.92
C LYS A 230 -13.31 21.76 7.30
N TYR A 231 -14.47 21.64 7.95
CA TYR A 231 -15.01 20.35 8.39
C TYR A 231 -15.37 19.45 7.21
N SER A 232 -15.98 20.02 6.17
CA SER A 232 -16.29 19.30 4.94
C SER A 232 -15.04 18.65 4.36
N SER A 233 -13.95 19.41 4.21
CA SER A 233 -12.69 18.88 3.69
C SER A 233 -12.06 17.82 4.60
N HIS A 234 -12.14 17.98 5.92
CA HIS A 234 -11.71 16.97 6.89
C HIS A 234 -12.44 15.63 6.75
N ILE A 235 -13.77 15.66 6.54
CA ILE A 235 -14.57 14.44 6.35
C ILE A 235 -14.07 13.67 5.14
N PHE A 236 -13.84 14.34 4.00
CA PHE A 236 -13.33 13.67 2.80
C PHE A 236 -11.93 13.08 3.01
N ARG A 237 -11.03 13.81 3.69
CA ARG A 237 -9.71 13.28 4.03
C ARG A 237 -9.78 12.04 4.91
N LEU A 238 -10.68 12.05 5.90
CA LEU A 238 -10.92 10.89 6.77
C LEU A 238 -11.43 9.70 5.95
N LEU A 239 -12.43 9.90 5.08
CA LEU A 239 -12.94 8.86 4.20
C LEU A 239 -11.86 8.28 3.28
N CYS A 240 -10.99 9.14 2.74
CA CYS A 240 -9.83 8.72 1.95
C CYS A 240 -8.88 7.84 2.79
N GLY A 241 -8.55 8.25 4.01
CA GLY A 241 -7.72 7.48 4.93
C GLY A 241 -8.35 6.15 5.36
N VAL A 242 -9.67 6.11 5.56
CA VAL A 242 -10.43 4.87 5.84
C VAL A 242 -10.38 3.92 4.66
N TYR A 243 -10.60 4.41 3.43
CA TYR A 243 -10.49 3.59 2.23
C TYR A 243 -9.07 3.03 2.05
N ASN A 244 -8.05 3.85 2.32
CA ASN A 244 -6.65 3.42 2.27
C ASN A 244 -6.36 2.31 3.30
N GLY A 245 -6.77 2.52 4.56
CA GLY A 245 -6.67 1.51 5.61
C GLY A 245 -7.41 0.21 5.25
N PHE A 246 -8.60 0.30 4.66
CA PHE A 246 -9.37 -0.85 4.19
C PHE A 246 -8.65 -1.61 3.07
N ALA A 247 -8.18 -0.92 2.02
CA ALA A 247 -7.43 -1.53 0.92
C ALA A 247 -6.17 -2.25 1.42
N MET A 248 -5.43 -1.62 2.33
CA MET A 248 -4.26 -2.22 2.98
C MET A 248 -4.62 -3.42 3.85
N SER A 249 -5.73 -3.36 4.61
CA SER A 249 -6.21 -4.47 5.43
C SER A 249 -6.49 -5.71 4.60
N LEU A 250 -7.18 -5.54 3.47
CA LEU A 250 -7.47 -6.63 2.56
C LEU A 250 -6.20 -7.24 1.95
N LEU A 251 -5.30 -6.40 1.45
CA LEU A 251 -4.04 -6.85 0.87
C LEU A 251 -3.16 -7.57 1.91
N PHE A 252 -2.99 -6.98 3.10
CA PHE A 252 -2.14 -7.54 4.15
C PHE A 252 -2.74 -8.82 4.74
N GLY A 253 -4.06 -8.91 4.82
CA GLY A 253 -4.76 -10.17 5.15
C GLY A 253 -4.40 -11.28 4.16
N ARG A 254 -4.40 -10.98 2.86
CA ARG A 254 -3.95 -11.95 1.84
C ARG A 254 -2.47 -12.30 1.95
N LEU A 255 -1.59 -11.32 2.18
CA LEU A 255 -0.15 -11.61 2.39
C LEU A 255 0.10 -12.47 3.64
N THR A 256 -0.67 -12.25 4.70
CA THR A 256 -0.60 -13.07 5.93
C THR A 256 -1.04 -14.51 5.66
N SER A 257 -2.12 -14.69 4.88
CA SER A 257 -2.57 -16.01 4.43
C SER A 257 -1.49 -16.75 3.64
N MET A 258 -0.72 -16.05 2.79
CA MET A 258 0.43 -16.64 2.09
C MET A 258 1.53 -17.07 3.07
N GLU A 259 1.87 -16.25 4.06
CA GLU A 259 2.89 -16.60 5.05
C GLU A 259 2.50 -17.86 5.84
N TYR A 260 1.23 -17.98 6.20
CA TYR A 260 0.70 -19.15 6.90
C TYR A 260 0.78 -20.41 6.03
N PHE A 261 0.42 -20.30 4.74
CA PHE A 261 0.55 -21.38 3.76
C PHE A 261 2.00 -21.91 3.68
N PHE A 262 3.00 -21.03 3.64
CA PHE A 262 4.41 -21.48 3.59
C PHE A 262 4.97 -21.97 4.94
N LYS A 263 4.21 -21.84 6.05
CA LYS A 263 4.62 -22.30 7.38
C LYS A 263 4.26 -23.76 7.64
N SER A 264 3.23 -24.32 7.00
CA SER A 264 2.71 -25.65 7.29
C SER A 264 3.62 -26.80 6.83
N ASP A 265 4.48 -26.58 5.83
CA ASP A 265 5.01 -27.73 5.08
C ASP A 265 6.41 -28.22 5.47
N LYS A 266 7.19 -27.53 6.34
CA LYS A 266 8.50 -28.04 6.81
C LYS A 266 8.88 -27.60 8.24
N PRO A 267 9.16 -28.55 9.17
CA PRO A 267 9.75 -28.24 10.48
C PRO A 267 11.27 -27.98 10.47
N LEU A 268 11.92 -27.89 9.31
CA LEU A 268 13.37 -28.13 9.19
C LEU A 268 14.29 -26.91 9.02
N ILE A 269 13.81 -25.67 9.21
CA ILE A 269 14.70 -24.50 9.19
C ILE A 269 14.66 -23.83 10.56
N LYS A 270 15.75 -24.02 11.32
CA LYS A 270 16.13 -23.25 12.52
C LYS A 270 15.56 -21.84 12.43
N GLN A 271 14.82 -21.42 13.45
CA GLN A 271 14.19 -20.10 13.56
C GLN A 271 15.19 -18.97 13.27
N SER A 272 15.37 -18.60 12.01
CA SER A 272 16.28 -17.53 11.64
C SER A 272 15.65 -16.20 12.04
N PHE A 273 16.48 -15.24 12.42
CA PHE A 273 16.07 -13.87 12.73
C PHE A 273 15.11 -13.30 11.68
N ILE A 274 15.32 -13.64 10.40
CA ILE A 274 14.51 -13.22 9.27
C ILE A 274 13.05 -13.71 9.38
N LYS A 275 12.82 -14.97 9.79
CA LYS A 275 11.45 -15.50 9.94
C LYS A 275 10.71 -14.83 11.11
N ARG A 276 11.42 -14.50 12.19
CA ARG A 276 10.88 -13.72 13.31
C ARG A 276 10.59 -12.27 12.88
N PHE A 277 11.50 -11.63 12.16
CA PHE A 277 11.35 -10.28 11.64
C PHE A 277 10.10 -10.16 10.74
N TYR A 278 9.92 -11.08 9.80
CA TYR A 278 8.73 -11.08 8.95
C TYR A 278 7.45 -11.34 9.75
N TYR A 279 7.46 -12.32 10.65
CA TYR A 279 6.28 -12.59 11.49
C TYR A 279 5.88 -11.39 12.35
N TYR A 280 6.82 -10.80 13.10
CA TYR A 280 6.52 -9.62 13.93
C TYR A 280 6.13 -8.41 13.08
N GLY A 281 6.75 -8.23 11.92
CA GLY A 281 6.37 -7.12 11.04
C GLY A 281 4.98 -7.30 10.43
N VAL A 282 4.60 -8.52 10.01
CA VAL A 282 3.26 -8.81 9.51
C VAL A 282 2.20 -8.69 10.61
N VAL A 283 2.50 -9.14 11.84
CA VAL A 283 1.56 -9.14 12.97
C VAL A 283 1.41 -7.76 13.63
N PHE A 284 2.48 -6.96 13.70
CA PHE A 284 2.45 -5.69 14.43
C PHE A 284 2.65 -4.46 13.53
N VAL A 285 3.65 -4.48 12.65
CA VAL A 285 3.99 -3.29 11.83
C VAL A 285 2.90 -3.01 10.79
N LEU A 286 2.41 -4.03 10.09
CA LEU A 286 1.37 -3.88 9.06
C LEU A 286 0.01 -3.42 9.65
N PRO A 287 -0.49 -3.97 10.77
CA PRO A 287 -1.71 -3.45 11.41
C PRO A 287 -1.56 -2.03 11.94
N LEU A 288 -0.42 -1.70 12.56
CA LEU A 288 -0.16 -0.31 12.97
C LEU A 288 -0.15 0.63 11.77
N TYR A 289 0.40 0.18 10.64
CA TYR A 289 0.40 0.95 9.41
C TYR A 289 -1.01 1.23 8.90
N ILE A 290 -1.89 0.22 8.91
CA ILE A 290 -3.31 0.35 8.55
C ILE A 290 -4.00 1.37 9.45
N LEU A 291 -3.85 1.24 10.76
CA LEU A 291 -4.53 2.08 11.75
C LEU A 291 -4.07 3.55 11.68
N ALA A 292 -2.85 3.80 11.22
CA ALA A 292 -2.34 5.14 11.01
C ALA A 292 -2.91 5.83 9.75
N GLN A 293 -3.49 5.10 8.78
CA GLN A 293 -4.00 5.70 7.53
C GLN A 293 -5.17 6.68 7.74
N PRO A 294 -6.22 6.37 8.53
CA PRO A 294 -7.29 7.32 8.79
C PRO A 294 -6.80 8.59 9.53
N MET A 295 -5.69 8.48 10.26
CA MET A 295 -5.16 9.57 11.08
C MET A 295 -4.66 10.76 10.24
N TYR A 296 -4.40 10.56 8.94
CA TYR A 296 -4.14 11.65 7.99
C TYR A 296 -5.27 12.67 7.89
N GLY A 297 -6.53 12.23 8.11
CA GLY A 297 -7.70 13.11 8.06
C GLY A 297 -7.78 14.10 9.21
N VAL A 298 -7.10 13.81 10.33
CA VAL A 298 -7.18 14.58 11.58
C VAL A 298 -5.90 15.34 11.91
N PHE A 299 -4.96 15.48 10.96
CA PHE A 299 -3.69 16.21 11.18
C PHE A 299 -3.85 17.66 11.66
N TYR A 300 -4.99 18.29 11.36
CA TYR A 300 -5.27 19.66 11.76
C TYR A 300 -6.39 19.76 12.80
N ALA A 301 -6.76 18.64 13.42
CA ALA A 301 -7.66 18.64 14.57
C ALA A 301 -6.88 19.15 15.79
N THR A 302 -7.26 20.33 16.28
CA THR A 302 -6.62 21.03 17.41
C THR A 302 -6.73 20.28 18.74
N GLU A 303 -7.55 19.23 18.79
CA GLU A 303 -7.85 18.41 19.96
C GLU A 303 -6.68 17.49 20.38
N PHE A 304 -5.71 17.22 19.49
CA PHE A 304 -4.59 16.30 19.75
C PHE A 304 -3.31 16.97 20.30
N GLY A 305 -3.37 18.25 20.69
CA GLY A 305 -2.22 18.98 21.22
C GLY A 305 -1.32 19.55 20.12
N SER A 306 0.00 19.35 20.18
CA SER A 306 0.90 19.84 19.14
C SER A 306 0.68 19.06 17.83
N ASN A 307 0.01 19.70 16.86
CA ASN A 307 -0.23 19.16 15.51
C ASN A 307 1.04 18.62 14.86
N VAL A 308 2.19 19.26 15.12
CA VAL A 308 3.50 18.84 14.59
C VAL A 308 3.92 17.48 15.14
N VAL A 309 3.81 17.26 16.45
CA VAL A 309 4.22 16.01 17.09
C VAL A 309 3.33 14.86 16.63
N PHE A 310 2.02 15.09 16.58
CA PHE A 310 1.05 14.11 16.09
C PHE A 310 1.30 13.74 14.63
N LYS A 311 1.43 14.75 13.74
CA LYS A 311 1.77 14.56 12.32
C LYS A 311 3.07 13.77 12.16
N SER A 312 4.10 14.13 12.92
CA SER A 312 5.41 13.44 12.90
C SER A 312 5.30 11.96 13.32
N LEU A 313 4.52 11.67 14.35
CA LEU A 313 4.30 10.30 14.82
C LEU A 313 3.59 9.46 13.77
N VAL A 314 2.48 9.96 13.23
CA VAL A 314 1.70 9.27 12.19
C VAL A 314 2.57 9.04 10.96
N PHE A 315 3.30 10.06 10.49
CA PHE A 315 4.21 9.90 9.37
C PHE A 315 5.31 8.87 9.63
N THR A 316 5.84 8.80 10.85
CA THR A 316 6.86 7.81 11.21
C THR A 316 6.29 6.39 11.17
N ILE A 317 5.12 6.16 11.76
CA ILE A 317 4.44 4.85 11.69
C ILE A 317 4.18 4.47 10.24
N CYS A 318 3.66 5.42 9.45
CA CYS A 318 3.39 5.24 8.04
C CYS A 318 4.64 4.96 7.21
N PHE A 319 5.75 5.60 7.53
CA PHE A 319 7.05 5.37 6.88
C PHE A 319 7.56 3.96 7.17
N ILE A 320 7.57 3.53 8.44
CA ILE A 320 8.00 2.18 8.85
C ILE A 320 7.12 1.13 8.18
N GLY A 321 5.81 1.32 8.25
CA GLY A 321 4.81 0.45 7.64
C GLY A 321 5.02 0.28 6.14
N LYS A 322 5.19 1.38 5.41
CA LYS A 322 5.48 1.38 3.97
C LYS A 322 6.77 0.67 3.63
N ALA A 323 7.87 1.04 4.29
CA ALA A 323 9.17 0.45 4.03
C ALA A 323 9.11 -1.07 4.27
N PHE A 324 8.51 -1.50 5.38
CA PHE A 324 8.32 -2.91 5.67
C PHE A 324 7.47 -3.62 4.61
N PHE A 325 6.31 -3.05 4.25
CA PHE A 325 5.43 -3.59 3.21
C PHE A 325 6.16 -3.78 1.87
N LEU A 326 6.88 -2.75 1.40
CA LEU A 326 7.60 -2.80 0.13
C LEU A 326 8.77 -3.79 0.17
N VAL A 327 9.50 -3.91 1.29
CA VAL A 327 10.53 -4.93 1.49
C VAL A 327 9.92 -6.34 1.46
N LEU A 328 8.79 -6.54 2.14
CA LEU A 328 8.09 -7.82 2.18
C LEU A 328 7.67 -8.24 0.78
N LEU A 329 6.98 -7.35 0.05
CA LEU A 329 6.51 -7.62 -1.29
C LEU A 329 7.68 -7.89 -2.26
N LEU A 330 8.73 -7.06 -2.24
CA LEU A 330 9.91 -7.27 -3.07
C LEU A 330 10.55 -8.63 -2.78
N THR A 331 10.55 -9.05 -1.52
CA THR A 331 11.04 -10.38 -1.14
C THR A 331 10.16 -11.49 -1.71
N TYR A 332 8.84 -11.33 -1.67
CA TYR A 332 7.89 -12.32 -2.20
C TYR A 332 8.02 -12.47 -3.72
N ILE A 333 8.27 -11.37 -4.43
CA ILE A 333 8.53 -11.36 -5.88
C ILE A 333 9.87 -12.04 -6.18
N ARG A 334 10.98 -11.54 -5.62
CA ARG A 334 12.35 -12.02 -5.93
C ARG A 334 12.60 -13.48 -5.51
N ASN A 335 12.03 -13.90 -4.39
CA ASN A 335 12.15 -15.30 -3.94
C ASN A 335 11.09 -16.21 -4.58
N ARG A 336 10.26 -15.69 -5.49
CA ARG A 336 9.18 -16.43 -6.17
C ARG A 336 8.15 -17.05 -5.23
N TRP A 337 8.04 -16.58 -4.00
CA TRP A 337 7.00 -17.01 -3.06
C TRP A 337 5.61 -16.63 -3.58
N LEU A 338 5.51 -15.45 -4.20
CA LEU A 338 4.28 -15.02 -4.85
C LEU A 338 3.88 -15.96 -6.00
N HIS A 339 4.84 -16.43 -6.80
CA HIS A 339 4.58 -17.38 -7.88
C HIS A 339 4.11 -18.73 -7.33
N ALA A 340 4.81 -19.26 -6.33
CA ALA A 340 4.46 -20.54 -5.70
C ALA A 340 3.04 -20.51 -5.11
N TYR A 341 2.67 -19.40 -4.46
CA TYR A 341 1.33 -19.20 -3.92
C TYR A 341 0.28 -19.17 -5.04
N LEU A 342 0.49 -18.35 -6.08
CA LEU A 342 -0.46 -18.23 -7.18
C LEU A 342 -0.63 -19.52 -7.97
N HIS A 343 0.45 -20.30 -8.16
CA HIS A 343 0.37 -21.63 -8.75
C HIS A 343 -0.55 -22.55 -7.97
N ASN A 344 -0.45 -22.53 -6.63
CA ASN A 344 -1.28 -23.35 -5.76
C ASN A 344 -2.75 -22.88 -5.79
N VAL A 345 -2.99 -21.57 -5.69
CA VAL A 345 -4.34 -21.00 -5.77
C VAL A 345 -5.01 -21.39 -7.08
N LEU A 346 -4.33 -21.23 -8.22
CA LEU A 346 -4.86 -21.57 -9.54
C LEU A 346 -5.08 -23.08 -9.72
N ALA A 347 -4.18 -23.92 -9.20
CA ALA A 347 -4.33 -25.37 -9.26
C ALA A 347 -5.54 -25.85 -8.43
N ASN A 348 -5.82 -25.17 -7.32
CA ASN A 348 -6.91 -25.52 -6.40
C ASN A 348 -8.20 -24.74 -6.64
N GLN A 349 -8.27 -23.82 -7.62
CA GLN A 349 -9.49 -23.05 -7.93
C GLN A 349 -10.67 -23.92 -8.42
N SER A 350 -10.41 -25.16 -8.84
CA SER A 350 -11.44 -26.15 -9.16
C SER A 350 -12.05 -26.82 -7.92
N LEU A 351 -11.41 -26.79 -6.75
CA LEU A 351 -11.92 -27.45 -5.53
C LEU A 351 -13.09 -26.71 -4.84
N PRO A 352 -13.14 -25.36 -4.72
CA PRO A 352 -14.25 -24.69 -4.05
C PRO A 352 -15.58 -24.78 -4.82
N ARG A 353 -15.54 -24.87 -6.15
CA ARG A 353 -16.76 -25.03 -6.97
C ARG A 353 -17.36 -26.44 -6.85
N GLY A 354 -16.54 -27.47 -6.60
CA GLY A 354 -17.03 -28.81 -6.29
C GLY A 354 -17.80 -28.83 -4.98
N ILE A 355 -17.27 -28.17 -3.94
CA ILE A 355 -17.95 -28.11 -2.63
C ILE A 355 -19.25 -27.29 -2.70
N SER A 356 -19.31 -26.18 -3.46
CA SER A 356 -20.59 -25.45 -3.62
C SER A 356 -21.63 -26.25 -4.39
N ASN A 357 -21.23 -26.96 -5.45
CA ASN A 357 -22.14 -27.80 -6.22
C ASN A 357 -22.60 -29.03 -5.41
N ASP A 358 -21.72 -29.61 -4.58
CA ASP A 358 -22.08 -30.69 -3.66
C ASP A 358 -23.03 -30.17 -2.55
N PHE A 359 -22.90 -28.92 -2.11
CA PHE A 359 -23.84 -28.30 -1.16
C PHE A 359 -25.18 -27.95 -1.81
N ASP A 360 -25.20 -27.48 -3.06
CA ASP A 360 -26.43 -27.22 -3.81
C ASP A 360 -27.17 -28.54 -4.12
N GLU A 361 -26.46 -29.63 -4.44
CA GLU A 361 -27.05 -30.98 -4.57
C GLU A 361 -27.57 -31.54 -3.24
N ILE A 362 -26.98 -31.17 -2.10
CA ILE A 362 -27.47 -31.56 -0.77
C ILE A 362 -28.70 -30.73 -0.36
N VAL A 363 -28.81 -29.48 -0.81
CA VAL A 363 -29.97 -28.61 -0.52
C VAL A 363 -31.16 -28.93 -1.42
N ASP A 364 -30.94 -29.45 -2.63
CA ASP A 364 -31.99 -29.94 -3.53
C ASP A 364 -32.49 -31.37 -3.20
N LEU A 365 -31.97 -31.98 -2.12
CA LEU A 365 -32.38 -33.29 -1.61
C LEU A 365 -33.30 -33.26 -0.37
N ASP A 366 -33.77 -32.08 0.05
CA ASP A 366 -34.77 -31.90 1.12
C ASP A 366 -36.15 -31.44 0.60
#